data_AF-A0A6J1Q443-F1
#
_entry.id   AF-A0A6J1Q443-F1
#
_cell.length_a   1.000
_cell.length_b   1.000
_cell.length_c   1.000
_cell.angle_alpha   90.00
_cell.angle_beta   90.00
_cell.angle_gamma   90.00
#
_symmetry.space_group_name_H-M   'P 1'
#
loop_
_entity.id
_entity.type
_entity.pdbx_description
1 polymer ?
#
loop_
_entity_poly.entity_id
_entity_poly.type
_entity_poly.pdbx_seq_one_letter_code
_entity_poly.pdbx_strand_id
1 'polypeptide(L)'
;MGDSMKINSENDFNYAVQVTRIIMRMIGAWPISRYASSVERIATRLHKVFCYFLFAFIIVPGLLLMFLKERDVKRRVRLLGPLLNCWMGFMKYSLLVYHAREIQYCLKQARQDWGDTVDLRHRQAMLSKARIGRKFAIVSAVFMYVGGLSYRTVVPLSKGRMLTPMNTTVRALACPSYFVKFDEQASPAYEIVFTLQFFAGLLTYSVTVGAAGLAAFFVMHVCGQLSVLIGKFQHLNDMPEPNDRDVAILLADIVEHQIKVRR
;
A
#
# COMPACT_ATOMS: atom_id res chain seq x y z
N MET A 1 33.97 14.92 -5.02
CA MET A 1 33.70 13.71 -4.20
C MET A 1 32.33 13.77 -3.51
N GLY A 2 31.94 14.89 -2.90
CA GLY A 2 30.63 15.06 -2.25
C GLY A 2 29.39 14.88 -3.16
N ASP A 3 29.45 15.34 -4.42
CA ASP A 3 28.30 15.21 -5.34
C ASP A 3 28.04 13.75 -5.78
N SER A 4 29.09 12.97 -6.03
CA SER A 4 28.96 11.54 -6.35
C SER A 4 28.35 10.76 -5.18
N MET A 5 28.69 11.13 -3.94
CA MET A 5 28.19 10.48 -2.74
C MET A 5 26.69 10.77 -2.49
N LYS A 6 26.27 12.02 -2.74
CA LYS A 6 24.85 12.42 -2.71
C LYS A 6 24.03 11.75 -3.79
N ILE A 7 24.52 11.68 -5.03
CA ILE A 7 23.87 10.98 -6.14
C ILE A 7 23.67 9.50 -5.80
N ASN A 8 24.70 8.87 -5.25
CA ASN A 8 24.63 7.47 -4.85
C ASN A 8 23.58 7.26 -3.74
N SER A 9 23.49 8.15 -2.73
CA SER A 9 22.51 8.03 -1.65
C SER A 9 21.06 8.18 -2.15
N GLU A 10 20.83 9.12 -3.07
CA GLU A 10 19.53 9.30 -3.69
C GLU A 10 19.09 8.09 -4.51
N ASN A 11 20.02 7.44 -5.21
CA ASN A 11 19.76 6.20 -5.94
C ASN A 11 19.36 5.05 -5.00
N ASP A 12 20.03 4.90 -3.87
CA ASP A 12 19.71 3.87 -2.87
C ASP A 12 18.34 4.07 -2.24
N PHE A 13 18.00 5.31 -1.88
CA PHE A 13 16.68 5.65 -1.36
C PHE A 13 15.59 5.39 -2.42
N ASN A 14 15.82 5.81 -3.66
CA ASN A 14 14.89 5.55 -4.75
C ASN A 14 14.70 4.06 -4.98
N TYR A 15 15.77 3.26 -4.90
CA TYR A 15 15.72 1.80 -5.00
C TYR A 15 14.90 1.16 -3.88
N ALA A 16 15.06 1.61 -2.63
CA ALA A 16 14.33 1.11 -1.47
C ALA A 16 12.82 1.35 -1.57
N VAL A 17 12.43 2.53 -2.07
CA VAL A 17 11.03 3.00 -2.10
C VAL A 17 10.33 2.66 -3.42
N GLN A 18 11.06 2.26 -4.47
CA GLN A 18 10.55 2.12 -5.85
C GLN A 18 9.27 1.28 -5.95
N VAL A 19 9.24 0.11 -5.35
CA VAL A 19 8.13 -0.85 -5.46
C VAL A 19 6.87 -0.26 -4.84
N THR A 20 6.99 0.21 -3.60
CA THR A 20 5.89 0.86 -2.86
C THR A 20 5.41 2.13 -3.59
N ARG A 21 6.33 2.91 -4.16
CA ARG A 21 6.02 4.11 -4.96
C ARG A 21 5.19 3.78 -6.19
N ILE A 22 5.55 2.74 -6.93
CA ILE A 22 4.79 2.31 -8.13
C ILE A 22 3.37 1.92 -7.72
N ILE A 23 3.21 1.07 -6.70
CA ILE A 23 1.90 0.57 -6.25
C ILE A 23 1.03 1.73 -5.74
N MET A 24 1.59 2.63 -4.94
CA MET A 24 0.87 3.79 -4.43
C MET A 24 0.50 4.82 -5.51
N ARG A 25 1.33 4.94 -6.55
CA ARG A 25 0.99 5.77 -7.72
C ARG A 25 -0.16 5.17 -8.51
N MET A 26 -0.21 3.84 -8.66
CA MET A 26 -1.32 3.17 -9.35
C MET A 26 -2.69 3.44 -8.69
N ILE A 27 -2.72 3.64 -7.37
CA ILE A 27 -3.95 3.95 -6.61
C ILE A 27 -4.17 5.45 -6.36
N GLY A 28 -3.30 6.31 -6.90
CA GLY A 28 -3.37 7.77 -6.69
C GLY A 28 -3.15 8.22 -5.24
N ALA A 29 -2.58 7.36 -4.39
CA ALA A 29 -2.31 7.65 -2.98
C ALA A 29 -0.88 8.14 -2.72
N TRP A 30 0.01 8.07 -3.72
CA TRP A 30 1.38 8.57 -3.56
C TRP A 30 1.36 10.09 -3.30
N PRO A 31 2.12 10.58 -2.30
CA PRO A 31 2.13 12.00 -1.98
C PRO A 31 2.67 12.83 -3.15
N ILE A 32 1.87 13.84 -3.52
CA ILE A 32 2.17 14.75 -4.61
C ILE A 32 3.23 15.76 -4.15
N SER A 33 4.15 16.11 -5.04
CA SER A 33 5.12 17.17 -4.78
C SER A 33 4.42 18.51 -4.57
N ARG A 34 4.99 19.37 -3.70
CA ARG A 34 4.47 20.72 -3.43
C ARG A 34 4.48 21.62 -4.68
N TYR A 35 5.28 21.25 -5.69
CA TYR A 35 5.43 21.94 -6.98
C TYR A 35 4.64 21.31 -8.13
N ALA A 36 3.74 20.37 -7.84
CA ALA A 36 2.91 19.77 -8.87
C ALA A 36 2.03 20.80 -9.56
N SER A 37 1.89 20.65 -10.88
CA SER A 37 1.04 21.52 -11.69
C SER A 37 -0.43 21.42 -11.27
N SER A 38 -1.22 22.44 -11.56
CA SER A 38 -2.67 22.41 -11.35
C SER A 38 -3.33 21.19 -12.03
N VAL A 39 -2.80 20.77 -13.18
CA VAL A 39 -3.28 19.60 -13.94
C VAL A 39 -3.03 18.30 -13.17
N GLU A 40 -1.83 18.11 -12.60
CA GLU A 40 -1.50 16.91 -11.82
C GLU A 40 -2.38 16.82 -10.55
N ARG A 41 -2.70 17.97 -9.95
CA ARG A 41 -3.58 18.03 -8.79
C ARG A 41 -5.02 17.66 -9.13
N ILE A 42 -5.54 18.11 -10.27
CA ILE A 42 -6.88 17.75 -10.77
C ILE A 42 -6.92 16.26 -11.12
N ALA A 43 -5.93 15.76 -11.86
CA ALA A 43 -5.82 14.35 -12.22
C ALA A 43 -5.81 13.45 -10.97
N THR A 44 -5.07 13.81 -9.92
CA THR A 44 -5.04 13.02 -8.69
C THR A 44 -6.37 13.08 -7.93
N ARG A 45 -7.08 14.22 -7.95
CA ARG A 45 -8.43 14.31 -7.38
C ARG A 45 -9.42 13.42 -8.13
N LEU A 46 -9.42 13.46 -9.46
CA LEU A 46 -10.27 12.61 -10.30
C LEU A 46 -9.97 11.13 -10.07
N HIS A 47 -8.69 10.76 -9.95
CA HIS A 47 -8.28 9.39 -9.64
C HIS A 47 -8.83 8.93 -8.28
N LYS A 48 -8.75 9.76 -7.24
CA LYS A 48 -9.34 9.45 -5.93
C LYS A 48 -10.85 9.26 -5.99
N VAL A 49 -11.56 10.14 -6.70
CA VAL A 49 -13.02 10.02 -6.91
C VAL A 49 -13.34 8.71 -7.61
N PHE A 50 -12.58 8.34 -8.64
CA PHE A 50 -12.75 7.07 -9.34
C PHE A 50 -12.51 5.85 -8.44
N CYS A 51 -11.47 5.87 -7.59
CA CYS A 51 -11.24 4.81 -6.60
C CYS A 51 -12.41 4.67 -5.61
N TYR A 52 -12.95 5.78 -5.11
CA TYR A 52 -14.11 5.76 -4.22
C TYR A 52 -15.37 5.27 -4.92
N PHE A 53 -15.57 5.64 -6.18
CA PHE A 53 -16.65 5.11 -7.01
C PHE A 53 -16.56 3.59 -7.15
N LEU A 54 -15.37 3.03 -7.43
CA LEU A 54 -15.19 1.58 -7.52
C LEU A 54 -15.53 0.86 -6.21
N PHE A 55 -15.15 1.41 -5.05
CA PHE A 55 -15.55 0.82 -3.76
C PHE A 55 -17.06 0.88 -3.54
N ALA A 56 -17.68 2.04 -3.78
CA ALA A 56 -19.13 2.21 -3.64
C ALA A 56 -19.92 1.29 -4.57
N PHE A 57 -19.43 1.09 -5.80
CA PHE A 57 -20.02 0.20 -6.79
C PHE A 57 -20.04 -1.27 -6.36
N ILE A 58 -19.18 -1.69 -5.43
CA ILE A 58 -19.22 -3.05 -4.86
C ILE A 58 -20.05 -3.10 -3.59
N ILE A 59 -19.84 -2.13 -2.69
CA ILE A 59 -20.45 -2.13 -1.37
C ILE A 59 -21.97 -1.93 -1.48
N VAL A 60 -22.43 -0.94 -2.26
CA VAL A 60 -23.87 -0.61 -2.32
C VAL A 60 -24.70 -1.75 -2.91
N PRO A 61 -24.37 -2.32 -4.10
CA PRO A 61 -25.13 -3.42 -4.68
C PRO A 61 -25.02 -4.71 -3.87
N GLY A 62 -23.88 -4.97 -3.23
CA GLY A 62 -23.72 -6.15 -2.38
C GLY A 62 -24.49 -6.06 -1.06
N LEU A 63 -24.58 -4.86 -0.45
CA LEU A 63 -25.47 -4.62 0.70
C LEU A 63 -26.94 -4.76 0.30
N LEU A 64 -27.33 -4.19 -0.84
CA LEU A 64 -28.69 -4.35 -1.37
C LEU A 64 -29.05 -5.82 -1.57
N LEU A 65 -28.16 -6.63 -2.15
CA LEU A 65 -28.36 -8.08 -2.31
C LEU A 65 -28.56 -8.77 -0.95
N MET A 66 -27.72 -8.43 0.03
CA MET A 66 -27.75 -9.04 1.36
C MET A 66 -29.03 -8.72 2.14
N PHE A 67 -29.52 -7.48 2.06
CA PHE A 67 -30.69 -7.03 2.81
C PHE A 67 -32.02 -7.30 2.08
N LEU A 68 -32.11 -7.06 0.78
CA LEU A 68 -33.38 -7.09 0.03
C LEU A 68 -33.70 -8.46 -0.57
N LYS A 69 -32.70 -9.21 -1.04
CA LYS A 69 -32.94 -10.41 -1.87
C LYS A 69 -32.65 -11.70 -1.15
N GLU A 70 -31.53 -11.79 -0.43
CA GLU A 70 -31.19 -13.04 0.25
C GLU A 70 -31.86 -13.15 1.62
N ARG A 71 -32.64 -14.22 1.80
CA ARG A 71 -33.26 -14.60 3.10
C ARG A 71 -32.54 -15.76 3.78
N ASP A 72 -31.72 -16.52 3.03
CA ASP A 72 -30.96 -17.63 3.57
C ASP A 72 -29.69 -17.15 4.30
N VAL A 73 -29.60 -17.46 5.59
CA VAL A 73 -28.47 -17.09 6.46
C VAL A 73 -27.15 -17.65 5.94
N LYS A 74 -27.14 -18.87 5.39
CA LYS A 74 -25.91 -19.51 4.88
C LYS A 74 -25.34 -18.76 3.68
N ARG A 75 -26.22 -18.25 2.80
CA ARG A 75 -25.81 -17.42 1.66
C ARG A 75 -25.38 -16.03 2.10
N ARG A 76 -26.07 -15.41 3.06
CA ARG A 76 -25.66 -14.12 3.65
C ARG A 76 -24.26 -14.18 4.26
N VAL A 77 -23.94 -15.23 5.02
CA VAL A 77 -22.61 -15.40 5.62
C VAL A 77 -21.53 -15.54 4.54
N ARG A 78 -21.81 -16.25 3.44
CA ARG A 78 -20.85 -16.37 2.33
C ARG A 78 -20.61 -15.05 1.60
N LEU A 79 -21.63 -14.19 1.48
CA LEU A 79 -21.52 -12.85 0.87
C LEU A 79 -20.81 -11.82 1.77
N LEU A 80 -20.89 -12.03 3.08
CA LEU A 80 -20.31 -11.12 4.06
C LEU A 80 -18.77 -11.03 3.94
N GLY A 81 -18.09 -12.14 3.63
CA GLY A 81 -16.62 -12.16 3.49
C GLY A 81 -16.10 -11.18 2.42
N PRO A 82 -16.52 -11.29 1.14
CA PRO A 82 -16.14 -10.35 0.10
C PRO A 82 -16.52 -8.89 0.39
N LEU A 83 -17.68 -8.67 1.00
CA LEU A 83 -18.16 -7.33 1.39
C LEU A 83 -17.29 -6.69 2.46
N LEU A 84 -17.00 -7.43 3.54
CA LEU A 84 -16.11 -6.98 4.62
C LEU A 84 -14.70 -6.71 4.09
N ASN A 85 -14.20 -7.54 3.18
CA ASN A 85 -12.89 -7.31 2.57
C ASN A 85 -12.87 -6.00 1.74
N CYS A 86 -13.94 -5.70 0.98
CA CYS A 86 -14.03 -4.44 0.24
C CYS A 86 -14.20 -3.23 1.17
N TRP A 87 -15.00 -3.36 2.22
CA TRP A 87 -15.16 -2.33 3.27
C TRP A 87 -13.82 -2.01 3.95
N MET A 88 -13.07 -3.04 4.34
CA MET A 88 -11.73 -2.87 4.92
C MET A 88 -10.77 -2.21 3.93
N GLY A 89 -10.86 -2.53 2.64
CA GLY A 89 -10.11 -1.84 1.57
C GLY A 89 -10.43 -0.35 1.51
N PHE A 90 -11.71 0.02 1.56
CA PHE A 90 -12.17 1.41 1.57
C PHE A 90 -11.67 2.18 2.80
N MET A 91 -11.72 1.56 4.00
CA MET A 91 -11.19 2.15 5.22
C MET A 91 -9.67 2.38 5.13
N LYS A 92 -8.90 1.37 4.70
CA LYS A 92 -7.44 1.48 4.50
C LYS A 92 -7.09 2.57 3.49
N TYR A 93 -7.83 2.66 2.38
CA TYR A 93 -7.61 3.70 1.39
C TYR A 93 -7.85 5.10 1.96
N SER A 94 -8.94 5.26 2.70
CA SER A 94 -9.29 6.54 3.33
C SER A 94 -8.23 6.96 4.35
N LEU A 95 -7.70 6.03 5.15
CA LEU A 95 -6.58 6.29 6.06
C LEU A 95 -5.32 6.73 5.31
N LEU A 96 -4.95 6.05 4.21
CA LEU A 96 -3.81 6.45 3.38
C LEU A 96 -3.98 7.86 2.80
N VAL A 97 -5.20 8.21 2.37
CA VAL A 97 -5.50 9.54 1.82
C VAL A 97 -5.49 10.61 2.92
N TYR A 98 -6.03 10.31 4.10
CA TYR A 98 -6.06 11.22 5.24
C TYR A 98 -4.65 11.53 5.77
N HIS A 99 -3.84 10.48 6.00
CA HIS A 99 -2.46 10.60 6.48
C HIS A 99 -1.44 10.86 5.38
N ALA A 100 -1.86 11.21 4.15
CA ALA A 100 -0.95 11.40 3.02
C ALA A 100 0.13 12.47 3.29
N ARG A 101 -0.19 13.51 4.07
CA ARG A 101 0.77 14.57 4.45
C ARG A 101 1.83 14.07 5.42
N GLU A 102 1.43 13.28 6.40
CA GLU A 102 2.33 12.67 7.38
C GLU A 102 3.25 11.65 6.68
N ILE A 103 2.69 10.81 5.81
CA ILE A 103 3.48 9.88 4.99
C ILE A 103 4.51 10.64 4.14
N GLN A 104 4.12 11.77 3.55
CA GLN A 104 5.04 12.62 2.78
C GLN A 104 6.15 13.19 3.66
N TYR A 105 5.82 13.64 4.86
CA TYR A 105 6.79 14.15 5.82
C TYR A 105 7.78 13.05 6.21
N CYS A 106 7.30 11.87 6.60
CA CYS A 106 8.14 10.72 6.95
C CYS A 106 9.03 10.26 5.79
N LEU A 107 8.52 10.27 4.55
CA LEU A 107 9.33 9.95 3.36
C LEU A 107 10.42 11.00 3.11
N LYS A 108 10.13 12.27 3.38
CA LYS A 108 11.12 13.35 3.25
C LYS A 108 12.20 13.23 4.32
N GLN A 109 11.81 12.95 5.56
CA GLN A 109 12.74 12.72 6.66
C GLN A 109 13.61 11.50 6.39
N ALA A 110 13.01 10.37 5.99
CA ALA A 110 13.78 9.20 5.57
C ALA A 110 14.77 9.57 4.46
N ARG A 111 14.35 10.29 3.41
CA ARG A 111 15.28 10.73 2.36
C ARG A 111 16.45 11.57 2.90
N GLN A 112 16.21 12.44 3.89
CA GLN A 112 17.25 13.23 4.54
C GLN A 112 18.21 12.34 5.33
N ASP A 113 17.70 11.40 6.12
CA ASP A 113 18.52 10.45 6.88
C ASP A 113 19.47 9.64 5.98
N TRP A 114 19.01 9.26 4.77
CA TRP A 114 19.85 8.62 3.76
C TRP A 114 20.94 9.55 3.23
N GLY A 115 20.64 10.84 3.04
CA GLY A 115 21.59 11.86 2.58
C GLY A 115 22.67 12.20 3.61
N ASP A 116 22.30 12.19 4.90
CA ASP A 116 23.18 12.52 6.02
C ASP A 116 24.10 11.35 6.43
N THR A 117 23.85 10.15 5.93
CA THR A 117 24.69 8.97 6.19
C THR A 117 25.97 9.01 5.33
N VAL A 118 27.01 9.67 5.85
CA VAL A 118 28.31 9.83 5.17
C VAL A 118 29.19 8.58 5.25
N ASP A 119 29.08 7.72 6.27
CA ASP A 119 29.90 6.50 6.33
C ASP A 119 29.34 5.40 5.40
N LEU A 120 30.21 4.85 4.55
CA LEU A 120 29.93 3.73 3.66
C LEU A 120 29.46 2.49 4.43
N ARG A 121 30.01 2.22 5.62
CA ARG A 121 29.62 1.05 6.44
C ARG A 121 28.18 1.19 6.95
N HIS A 122 27.84 2.36 7.47
CA HIS A 122 26.49 2.67 7.93
C HIS A 122 25.47 2.62 6.78
N ARG A 123 25.85 3.13 5.62
CA ARG A 123 25.03 3.09 4.41
C ARG A 123 24.78 1.67 3.91
N GLN A 124 25.79 0.80 3.92
CA GLN A 124 25.63 -0.62 3.58
C GLN A 124 24.67 -1.33 4.55
N ALA A 125 24.73 -1.02 5.85
CA ALA A 125 23.80 -1.56 6.84
C ALA A 125 22.35 -1.15 6.54
N MET A 126 22.10 0.13 6.27
CA MET A 126 20.77 0.61 5.87
C MET A 126 20.27 -0.03 4.57
N LEU A 127 21.14 -0.15 3.57
CA LEU A 127 20.83 -0.84 2.30
C LEU A 127 20.43 -2.30 2.52
N SER A 128 21.12 -3.01 3.41
CA SER A 128 20.80 -4.40 3.74
C SER A 128 19.38 -4.52 4.30
N LYS A 129 19.01 -3.64 5.24
CA LYS A 129 17.65 -3.58 5.80
C LYS A 129 16.61 -3.17 4.76
N ALA A 130 16.90 -2.17 3.94
CA ALA A 130 16.02 -1.75 2.85
C ALA A 130 15.75 -2.85 1.83
N ARG A 131 16.75 -3.69 1.50
CA ARG A 131 16.57 -4.86 0.61
C ARG A 131 15.58 -5.87 1.18
N ILE A 132 15.61 -6.11 2.50
CA ILE A 132 14.64 -7.01 3.16
C ILE A 132 13.23 -6.44 3.05
N GLY A 133 13.03 -5.15 3.34
CA GLY A 133 11.74 -4.48 3.20
C GLY A 133 11.22 -4.52 1.76
N ARG A 134 12.10 -4.28 0.78
CA ARG A 134 11.77 -4.37 -0.65
C ARG A 134 11.38 -5.79 -1.05
N LYS A 135 12.12 -6.82 -0.63
CA LYS A 135 11.77 -8.22 -0.88
C LYS A 135 10.40 -8.57 -0.31
N PHE A 136 10.11 -8.13 0.92
CA PHE A 136 8.80 -8.30 1.54
C PHE A 136 7.68 -7.63 0.72
N ALA A 137 7.89 -6.39 0.26
CA ALA A 137 6.93 -5.68 -0.59
C ALA A 137 6.69 -6.41 -1.93
N ILE A 138 7.73 -6.96 -2.57
CA ILE A 138 7.61 -7.71 -3.82
C ILE A 138 6.86 -9.04 -3.60
N VAL A 139 7.26 -9.82 -2.59
CA VAL A 139 6.64 -11.12 -2.31
C VAL A 139 5.17 -10.94 -1.93
N SER A 140 4.85 -9.96 -1.09
CA SER A 140 3.46 -9.64 -0.73
C SER A 140 2.65 -9.17 -1.95
N ALA A 141 3.23 -8.36 -2.84
CA ALA A 141 2.59 -7.96 -4.09
C ALA A 141 2.28 -9.15 -4.98
N VAL A 142 3.27 -10.01 -5.26
CA VAL A 142 3.10 -11.19 -6.11
C VAL A 142 2.06 -12.13 -5.51
N PHE A 143 2.15 -12.42 -4.21
CA PHE A 143 1.20 -13.30 -3.54
C PHE A 143 -0.24 -12.76 -3.60
N MET A 144 -0.44 -11.47 -3.32
CA MET A 144 -1.78 -10.88 -3.35
C MET A 144 -2.34 -10.74 -4.76
N TYR A 145 -1.54 -10.35 -5.75
CA TYR A 145 -2.03 -10.26 -7.13
C TYR A 145 -2.29 -11.63 -7.72
N VAL A 146 -1.36 -12.58 -7.61
CA VAL A 146 -1.53 -13.93 -8.16
C VAL A 146 -2.66 -14.67 -7.44
N GLY A 147 -2.66 -14.71 -6.11
CA GLY A 147 -3.69 -15.42 -5.33
C GLY A 147 -5.05 -14.72 -5.34
N GLY A 148 -5.05 -13.39 -5.18
CA GLY A 148 -6.28 -12.61 -5.11
C GLY A 148 -6.98 -12.46 -6.45
N LEU A 149 -6.24 -12.18 -7.53
CA LEU A 149 -6.83 -12.08 -8.87
C LEU A 149 -7.24 -13.46 -9.37
N SER A 150 -6.46 -14.52 -9.16
CA SER A 150 -6.88 -15.87 -9.56
C SER A 150 -8.19 -16.27 -8.88
N TYR A 151 -8.34 -16.05 -7.57
CA TYR A 151 -9.60 -16.34 -6.88
C TYR A 151 -10.77 -15.50 -7.40
N ARG A 152 -10.58 -14.19 -7.61
CA ARG A 152 -11.65 -13.30 -8.09
C ARG A 152 -11.99 -13.46 -9.57
N THR A 153 -11.11 -14.00 -10.39
CA THR A 153 -11.32 -14.11 -11.85
C THR A 153 -11.60 -15.54 -12.26
N VAL A 154 -10.79 -16.50 -11.79
CA VAL A 154 -10.88 -17.91 -12.21
C VAL A 154 -12.06 -18.61 -11.57
N VAL A 155 -12.38 -18.37 -10.29
CA VAL A 155 -13.53 -19.03 -9.62
C VAL A 155 -14.89 -18.67 -10.23
N PRO A 156 -15.21 -17.40 -10.54
CA PRO A 156 -16.45 -17.08 -11.24
C PRO A 156 -16.44 -17.57 -12.69
N LEU A 157 -15.33 -17.45 -13.42
CA LEU A 157 -15.26 -17.91 -14.82
C LEU A 157 -15.34 -19.45 -14.93
N SER A 158 -14.76 -20.20 -13.99
CA SER A 158 -14.77 -21.67 -14.00
C SER A 158 -16.11 -22.27 -13.59
N LYS A 159 -16.93 -21.54 -12.82
CA LYS A 159 -18.29 -21.96 -12.47
C LYS A 159 -19.28 -21.85 -13.64
N GLY A 160 -18.93 -21.14 -14.72
CA GLY A 160 -19.74 -21.09 -15.94
C GLY A 160 -21.15 -20.51 -15.75
N ARG A 161 -22.06 -20.82 -16.68
CA ARG A 161 -23.49 -20.50 -16.57
C ARG A 161 -24.14 -21.51 -15.63
N MET A 162 -24.60 -21.07 -14.47
CA MET A 162 -25.40 -21.88 -13.56
C MET A 162 -26.88 -21.72 -13.92
N LEU A 163 -27.57 -22.83 -14.19
CA LEU A 163 -29.02 -22.84 -14.33
C LEU A 163 -29.64 -22.76 -12.93
N THR A 164 -30.37 -21.67 -12.66
CA THR A 164 -31.21 -21.57 -11.47
C THR A 164 -32.42 -22.51 -11.60
N PRO A 165 -33.03 -22.98 -10.49
CA PRO A 165 -34.24 -23.83 -10.53
C PRO A 165 -35.43 -23.21 -11.29
N MET A 166 -35.39 -21.90 -11.52
CA MET A 166 -36.36 -21.14 -12.31
C MET A 166 -35.96 -20.99 -13.79
N ASN A 167 -35.16 -21.92 -14.33
CA ASN A 167 -34.75 -22.01 -15.74
C ASN A 167 -34.11 -20.72 -16.32
N THR A 168 -33.39 -19.98 -15.48
CA THR A 168 -32.65 -18.77 -15.85
C THR A 168 -31.16 -19.08 -15.85
N THR A 169 -30.44 -18.62 -16.87
CA THR A 169 -28.98 -18.81 -16.95
C THR A 169 -28.29 -17.67 -16.21
N VAL A 170 -27.68 -17.99 -15.07
CA VAL A 170 -26.93 -17.04 -14.23
C VAL A 170 -25.43 -17.25 -14.45
N ARG A 171 -24.75 -16.26 -15.00
CA ARG A 171 -23.30 -16.18 -15.07
C ARG A 171 -22.74 -15.77 -13.71
N ALA A 172 -21.73 -16.50 -13.23
CA ALA A 172 -21.14 -16.25 -11.92
C ALA A 172 -20.28 -14.97 -11.91
N LEU A 173 -20.61 -14.05 -11.00
CA LEU A 173 -19.82 -12.85 -10.71
C LEU A 173 -18.86 -13.09 -9.53
N ALA A 174 -17.74 -12.38 -9.50
CA ALA A 174 -16.75 -12.46 -8.43
C ALA A 174 -17.33 -12.02 -7.07
N CYS A 175 -18.21 -11.02 -7.11
CA CYS A 175 -19.05 -10.62 -6.00
C CYS A 175 -20.50 -10.59 -6.48
N PRO A 176 -21.39 -11.47 -5.99
CA PRO A 176 -22.80 -11.37 -6.28
C PRO A 176 -23.29 -9.99 -5.83
N SER A 177 -23.94 -9.27 -6.73
CA SER A 177 -24.45 -7.92 -6.54
C SER A 177 -25.94 -7.93 -6.87
N TYR A 178 -26.68 -6.89 -6.48
CA TYR A 178 -28.04 -6.72 -6.94
C TYR A 178 -28.23 -5.29 -7.41
N PHE A 179 -28.44 -5.14 -8.72
CA PHE A 179 -28.76 -3.85 -9.33
C PHE A 179 -30.28 -3.76 -9.54
N VAL A 180 -30.93 -2.84 -8.82
CA VAL A 180 -32.40 -2.67 -8.83
C VAL A 180 -32.94 -2.24 -10.21
N LYS A 181 -32.13 -1.53 -11.01
CA LYS A 181 -32.57 -0.86 -12.24
C LYS A 181 -32.19 -1.56 -13.55
N PHE A 182 -31.32 -2.57 -13.54
CA PHE A 182 -30.90 -3.26 -14.76
C PHE A 182 -30.52 -4.72 -14.47
N ASP A 183 -30.77 -5.59 -15.45
CA ASP A 183 -30.40 -7.01 -15.34
C ASP A 183 -28.90 -7.19 -15.56
N GLU A 184 -28.20 -7.50 -14.47
CA GLU A 184 -26.76 -7.79 -14.45
C GLU A 184 -26.36 -9.03 -15.25
N GLN A 185 -27.33 -9.87 -15.66
CA GLN A 185 -27.11 -11.07 -16.47
C GLN A 185 -27.25 -10.82 -17.97
N ALA A 186 -27.85 -9.69 -18.37
CA ALA A 186 -28.00 -9.31 -19.77
C ALA A 186 -26.68 -8.75 -20.32
N SER A 187 -26.30 -9.15 -21.55
CA SER A 187 -25.19 -8.53 -22.26
C SER A 187 -25.66 -7.21 -22.88
N PRO A 188 -24.93 -6.08 -22.75
CA PRO A 188 -23.52 -5.95 -22.34
C PRO A 188 -23.29 -5.62 -20.85
N ALA A 189 -24.34 -5.58 -20.02
CA ALA A 189 -24.25 -5.14 -18.62
C ALA A 189 -23.38 -6.08 -17.77
N TYR A 190 -23.48 -7.40 -18.00
CA TYR A 190 -22.66 -8.39 -17.32
C TYR A 190 -21.15 -8.13 -17.50
N GLU A 191 -20.72 -7.89 -18.74
CA GLU A 191 -19.31 -7.65 -19.06
C GLU A 191 -18.81 -6.38 -18.35
N ILE A 192 -19.60 -5.30 -18.35
CA ILE A 192 -19.27 -4.04 -17.67
C ILE A 192 -19.13 -4.24 -16.16
N VAL A 193 -20.09 -4.91 -15.52
CA VAL A 193 -20.05 -5.19 -14.07
C VAL A 193 -18.83 -6.04 -13.74
N PHE A 194 -18.57 -7.10 -14.51
CA PHE A 194 -17.41 -7.97 -14.29
C PHE A 194 -16.09 -7.19 -14.35
N THR A 195 -15.92 -6.33 -15.36
CA THR A 195 -14.72 -5.49 -15.51
C THR A 195 -14.59 -4.50 -14.34
N LEU A 196 -15.67 -3.86 -13.91
CA LEU A 196 -15.65 -2.96 -12.74
C LEU A 196 -15.30 -3.71 -11.45
N GLN A 197 -15.84 -4.90 -11.24
CA GLN A 197 -15.49 -5.76 -10.10
C GLN A 197 -14.03 -6.20 -10.10
N PHE A 198 -13.48 -6.48 -11.28
CA PHE A 198 -12.06 -6.77 -11.45
C PHE A 198 -11.19 -5.58 -11.02
N PHE A 199 -11.47 -4.38 -11.53
CA PHE A 199 -10.74 -3.17 -11.14
C PHE A 199 -10.88 -2.83 -9.65
N ALA A 200 -12.08 -3.00 -9.07
CA ALA A 200 -12.29 -2.80 -7.64
C ALA A 200 -11.50 -3.82 -6.78
N GLY A 201 -11.40 -5.07 -7.25
CA GLY A 201 -10.55 -6.09 -6.65
C GLY A 201 -9.07 -5.72 -6.71
N LEU A 202 -8.59 -5.33 -7.90
CA LEU A 202 -7.22 -4.87 -8.12
C LEU A 202 -6.88 -3.68 -7.21
N LEU A 203 -7.80 -2.71 -7.09
CA LEU A 203 -7.66 -1.57 -6.20
C LEU A 203 -7.53 -2.01 -4.73
N THR A 204 -8.41 -2.88 -4.26
CA THR A 204 -8.39 -3.39 -2.87
C THR A 204 -7.06 -4.06 -2.53
N TYR A 205 -6.54 -4.87 -3.45
CA TYR A 205 -5.23 -5.52 -3.28
C TYR A 205 -4.08 -4.52 -3.34
N SER A 206 -4.11 -3.60 -4.30
CA SER A 206 -3.09 -2.54 -4.42
C SER A 206 -3.00 -1.67 -3.17
N VAL A 207 -4.14 -1.32 -2.57
CA VAL A 207 -4.21 -0.57 -1.30
C VAL A 207 -3.57 -1.36 -0.17
N THR A 208 -3.88 -2.66 -0.07
CA THR A 208 -3.36 -3.51 1.01
C THR A 208 -1.85 -3.71 0.88
N VAL A 209 -1.37 -4.04 -0.31
CA VAL A 209 0.07 -4.22 -0.58
C VAL A 209 0.81 -2.90 -0.43
N GLY A 210 0.24 -1.78 -0.90
CA GLY A 210 0.82 -0.46 -0.77
C GLY A 210 0.99 -0.05 0.69
N ALA A 211 -0.04 -0.23 1.51
CA ALA A 211 0.02 0.05 2.95
C ALA A 211 1.05 -0.84 3.67
N ALA A 212 1.03 -2.16 3.40
CA ALA A 212 1.98 -3.09 3.99
C ALA A 212 3.43 -2.81 3.54
N GLY A 213 3.64 -2.45 2.27
CA GLY A 213 4.93 -2.08 1.72
C GLY A 213 5.48 -0.77 2.29
N LEU A 214 4.62 0.22 2.56
CA LEU A 214 5.00 1.42 3.29
C LEU A 214 5.41 1.11 4.73
N ALA A 215 4.61 0.31 5.44
CA ALA A 215 4.91 -0.07 6.81
C ALA A 215 6.24 -0.83 6.89
N ALA A 216 6.45 -1.81 6.01
CA ALA A 216 7.70 -2.55 5.91
C ALA A 216 8.88 -1.63 5.60
N PHE A 217 8.72 -0.65 4.69
CA PHE A 217 9.76 0.33 4.41
C PHE A 217 10.15 1.14 5.66
N PHE A 218 9.18 1.71 6.37
CA PHE A 218 9.46 2.51 7.56
C PHE A 218 10.07 1.69 8.70
N VAL A 219 9.55 0.49 8.96
CA VAL A 219 10.11 -0.41 9.98
C VAL A 219 11.56 -0.75 9.64
N MET A 220 11.84 -1.14 8.39
CA MET A 220 13.20 -1.47 8.00
C MET A 220 14.14 -0.26 7.97
N HIS A 221 13.63 0.94 7.68
CA HIS A 221 14.39 2.19 7.79
C HIS A 221 14.82 2.43 9.24
N VAL A 222 13.87 2.35 10.18
CA VAL A 222 14.16 2.50 11.63
C VAL A 222 15.12 1.40 12.10
N CYS A 223 14.93 0.14 11.69
CA CYS A 223 15.88 -0.92 12.01
C CYS A 223 17.28 -0.66 11.42
N GLY A 224 17.37 -0.01 10.26
CA GLY A 224 18.62 0.43 9.65
C GLY A 224 19.32 1.48 10.51
N GLN A 225 18.60 2.52 10.90
CA GLN A 225 19.07 3.58 11.80
C GLN A 225 19.54 3.02 13.16
N LEU A 226 18.79 2.11 13.75
CA LEU A 226 19.17 1.42 14.98
C LEU A 226 20.44 0.59 14.82
N SER A 227 20.60 -0.10 13.68
CA SER A 227 21.81 -0.89 13.41
C SER A 227 23.05 0.00 13.27
N VAL A 228 22.88 1.18 12.67
CA VAL A 228 23.93 2.21 12.59
C VAL A 228 24.30 2.71 13.99
N LEU A 229 23.30 3.04 14.81
CA LEU A 229 23.50 3.52 16.16
C LEU A 229 24.23 2.49 17.05
N ILE A 230 23.82 1.22 17.01
CA ILE A 230 24.50 0.13 17.72
C ILE A 230 25.97 0.02 17.28
N GLY A 231 26.24 0.13 15.97
CA GLY A 231 27.61 0.13 15.45
C GLY A 231 28.46 1.29 15.97
N LYS A 232 27.87 2.48 16.13
CA LYS A 232 28.56 3.63 16.76
C LYS A 232 28.87 3.35 18.24
N PHE A 233 27.92 2.80 18.99
CA PHE A 233 28.14 2.42 20.40
C PHE A 233 29.24 1.39 20.59
N GLN A 234 29.27 0.36 19.74
CA GLN A 234 30.32 -0.66 19.77
C GLN A 234 31.69 -0.04 19.49
N HIS A 235 31.78 0.83 18.48
CA HIS A 235 33.02 1.52 18.17
C HIS A 235 33.56 2.36 19.33
N LEU A 236 32.68 3.03 20.08
CA LEU A 236 33.06 3.80 21.26
C LEU A 236 33.50 2.91 22.43
N ASN A 237 32.83 1.77 22.63
CA ASN A 237 33.17 0.83 23.70
C ASN A 237 34.52 0.12 23.43
N ASP A 238 34.90 -0.05 22.17
CA ASP A 238 36.17 -0.65 21.77
C ASP A 238 37.34 0.36 21.76
N MET A 239 37.09 1.65 22.04
CA MET A 239 38.15 2.65 22.16
C MET A 239 38.81 2.59 23.54
N PRO A 240 40.15 2.49 23.61
CA PRO A 240 40.87 2.38 24.89
C PRO A 240 40.80 3.65 25.75
N GLU A 241 40.60 4.84 25.14
CA GLU A 241 40.30 6.11 25.83
C GLU A 241 39.24 6.88 25.02
N PRO A 242 37.93 6.71 25.31
CA PRO A 242 36.89 7.45 24.62
C PRO A 242 36.96 8.92 24.99
N ASN A 243 37.14 9.79 24.01
CA ASN A 243 37.15 11.24 24.23
C ASN A 243 35.74 11.71 24.61
N ASP A 244 35.61 12.57 25.63
CA ASP A 244 34.31 13.14 26.07
C ASP A 244 33.54 13.78 24.90
N ARG A 245 34.27 14.29 23.91
CA ARG A 245 33.71 14.86 22.68
C ARG A 245 32.94 13.84 21.84
N ASP A 246 33.41 12.60 21.72
CA ASP A 246 32.76 11.57 20.90
C ASP A 246 31.51 11.02 21.57
N VAL A 247 31.55 10.88 22.90
CA VAL A 247 30.38 10.56 23.74
C VAL A 247 29.35 11.69 23.68
N ALA A 248 29.78 12.94 23.77
CA ALA A 248 28.91 14.11 23.66
C ALA A 248 28.26 14.25 22.27
N ILE A 249 29.00 13.95 21.19
CA ILE A 249 28.46 13.95 19.82
C ILE A 249 27.39 12.85 19.66
N LEU A 250 27.62 11.66 20.22
CA LEU A 250 26.63 10.57 20.16
C LEU A 250 25.36 10.90 20.97
N LEU A 251 25.54 11.43 22.19
CA LEU A 251 24.41 11.88 23.01
C LEU A 251 23.65 13.02 22.33
N ALA A 252 24.35 13.94 21.67
CA ALA A 252 23.73 15.01 20.90
C ALA A 252 22.94 14.45 19.69
N ASP A 253 23.48 13.46 18.95
CA ASP A 253 22.79 12.80 17.83
C ASP A 253 21.51 12.09 18.30
N ILE A 254 21.56 11.40 19.44
CA ILE A 254 20.39 10.73 20.05
C ILE A 254 19.36 11.76 20.54
N VAL A 255 19.79 12.81 21.24
CA VAL A 255 18.91 13.86 21.76
C VAL A 255 18.28 14.65 20.61
N GLU A 256 19.03 14.97 19.56
CA GLU A 256 18.52 15.66 18.38
C GLU A 256 17.51 14.80 17.61
N HIS A 257 17.76 13.49 17.48
CA HIS A 257 16.81 12.55 16.89
C HIS A 257 15.52 12.47 17.72
N GLN A 258 15.63 12.40 19.06
CA GLN A 258 14.48 12.41 19.97
C GLN A 258 13.68 13.72 19.90
N ILE A 259 14.35 14.86 19.79
CA ILE A 259 13.70 16.18 19.66
C ILE A 259 13.00 16.31 18.29
N LYS A 260 13.60 15.82 17.20
CA LYS A 260 12.99 15.82 15.86
C LYS A 260 11.76 14.91 15.75
N VAL A 261 11.72 13.79 16.47
CA VAL A 261 10.56 12.87 16.49
C VAL A 261 9.40 13.43 17.34
N ARG A 262 9.67 14.32 18.29
CA ARG A 262 8.67 14.90 19.20
C ARG A 262 7.98 16.17 18.68
N ARG A 263 8.42 16.72 17.54
CA ARG A 263 7.86 17.91 16.87
C ARG A 263 7.02 17.52 15.67
#